data_AF-A0A962BUE4-F1
#
_entry.id   AF-A0A962BUE4-F1
#
_cell.length_a   1.000
_cell.length_b   1.000
_cell.length_c   1.000
_cell.angle_alpha   90.00
_cell.angle_beta   90.00
_cell.angle_gamma   90.00
#
_symmetry.space_group_name_H-M   'P 1'
#
loop_
_entity.id
_entity.type
_entity.pdbx_description
1 polymer ?
#
loop_
_entity_poly.entity_id
_entity_poly.type
_entity_poly.pdbx_seq_one_letter_code
_entity_poly.pdbx_strand_id
1 'polypeptide(L)'
;MQQADFIEVFDDALDAASCAAIIERFEQSGESVPGAVGSGVMPELKDSADIQISGKPQWQDVELQLNQAVHRSLIAYLRRYPHTLIAPLMLQRQDPKTGVAKRIEAEDFADMDDRAVSGLI
;
A
#
# COMPACT_ATOMS: atom_id res chain seq x y z
N MET A 1 9.80 -15.63 -22.10
CA MET A 1 9.12 -14.79 -21.09
C MET A 1 9.76 -15.07 -19.75
N GLN A 2 10.27 -14.04 -19.08
CA GLN A 2 10.75 -14.17 -17.72
C GLN A 2 9.52 -14.33 -16.80
N GLN A 3 9.56 -15.29 -15.89
CA GLN A 3 8.49 -15.48 -14.91
C GLN A 3 8.43 -14.24 -14.02
N ALA A 4 7.24 -13.66 -13.84
CA ALA A 4 7.06 -12.57 -12.89
C ALA A 4 7.35 -13.08 -11.47
N ASP A 5 8.16 -12.34 -10.73
CA ASP A 5 8.47 -12.60 -9.31
C ASP A 5 7.43 -12.00 -8.35
N PHE A 6 6.44 -11.28 -8.90
CA PHE A 6 5.39 -10.57 -8.17
C PHE A 6 5.92 -9.45 -7.27
N ILE A 7 7.11 -8.92 -7.59
CA ILE A 7 7.72 -7.78 -6.90
C ILE A 7 7.74 -6.61 -7.88
N GLU A 8 7.17 -5.48 -7.47
CA GLU A 8 7.12 -4.27 -8.30
C GLU A 8 7.77 -3.10 -7.56
N VAL A 9 8.46 -2.26 -8.33
CA VAL A 9 8.98 -0.97 -7.88
C VAL A 9 8.18 0.12 -8.57
N PHE A 10 7.61 1.01 -7.78
CA PHE A 10 6.89 2.18 -8.28
C PHE A 10 7.74 3.41 -8.01
N ASP A 11 8.50 3.81 -9.03
CA ASP A 11 9.35 5.00 -8.97
C ASP A 11 8.51 6.27 -8.69
N ASP A 12 9.12 7.22 -7.99
CA ASP A 12 8.52 8.53 -7.69
C ASP A 12 7.12 8.45 -7.02
N ALA A 13 6.87 7.40 -6.23
CA ALA A 13 5.61 7.24 -5.47
C ALA A 13 5.36 8.42 -4.50
N LEU A 14 6.45 9.01 -4.02
CA LEU A 14 6.53 10.31 -3.35
C LEU A 14 7.56 11.18 -4.07
N ASP A 15 7.30 12.47 -4.15
CA ASP A 15 8.30 13.40 -4.66
C ASP A 15 9.46 13.59 -3.65
N ALA A 16 10.63 13.97 -4.17
CA ALA A 16 11.84 14.09 -3.37
C ALA A 16 11.73 15.12 -2.23
N ALA A 17 10.94 16.20 -2.40
CA ALA A 17 10.79 17.22 -1.38
C ALA A 17 9.96 16.70 -0.20
N SER A 18 8.89 15.97 -0.48
CA SER A 18 8.10 15.28 0.54
C SER A 18 8.94 14.26 1.32
N CYS A 19 9.75 13.45 0.64
CA CYS A 19 10.66 12.52 1.30
C CYS A 19 11.64 13.24 2.23
N ALA A 20 12.27 14.33 1.77
CA ALA A 20 13.19 15.11 2.58
C ALA A 20 12.51 15.71 3.83
N ALA A 21 11.29 16.24 3.69
CA ALA A 21 10.52 16.80 4.79
C ALA A 21 10.16 15.75 5.86
N ILE A 22 9.79 14.53 5.44
CA ILE A 22 9.49 13.42 6.36
C ILE A 22 10.74 13.03 7.15
N ILE A 23 11.90 12.95 6.48
CA ILE A 23 13.18 12.63 7.13
C ILE A 23 13.57 13.72 8.12
N GLU A 24 13.52 14.99 7.74
CA GLU A 24 13.84 16.11 8.63
C GLU A 24 12.96 16.09 9.89
N ARG A 25 11.66 15.83 9.70
CA ARG A 25 10.71 15.73 10.80
C ARG A 25 11.02 14.56 11.74
N PHE A 26 11.44 13.42 11.19
CA PHE A 26 11.84 12.25 11.97
C PHE A 26 13.02 12.61 12.89
N GLU A 27 14.08 13.19 12.32
CA GLU A 27 15.28 13.60 13.04
C GLU A 27 15.01 14.65 14.13
N GLN A 28 14.09 15.59 13.87
CA GLN A 28 13.73 16.65 14.82
C GLN A 28 12.74 16.21 15.90
N SER A 29 12.01 15.10 15.69
CA SER A 29 10.91 14.70 16.58
C SER A 29 11.38 14.33 17.98
N GLY A 30 12.59 13.77 18.11
CA GLY A 30 13.04 13.14 19.35
C GLY A 30 12.17 11.96 19.80
N GLU A 31 11.29 11.45 18.93
CA GLU A 31 10.32 10.39 19.22
C GLU A 31 10.84 8.98 18.84
N SER A 32 12.03 8.89 18.24
CA SER A 32 12.60 7.62 17.79
C SER A 32 12.93 6.69 18.96
N VAL A 33 12.64 5.41 18.80
CA VAL A 33 13.01 4.33 19.73
C VAL A 33 13.87 3.29 19.02
N PRO A 34 14.66 2.47 19.74
CA PRO A 34 15.34 1.33 19.11
C PRO A 34 14.34 0.42 18.40
N GLY A 35 14.69 0.00 17.18
CA GLY A 35 13.91 -0.92 16.39
C GLY A 35 13.66 -2.24 17.13
N ALA A 36 12.45 -2.77 16.97
CA ALA A 36 12.06 -4.03 17.57
C ALA A 36 11.59 -5.01 16.48
N VAL A 37 11.89 -6.29 16.70
CA VAL A 37 11.29 -7.43 15.99
C VAL A 37 10.14 -7.98 16.83
N GLY A 38 9.43 -9.01 16.33
CA GLY A 38 8.29 -9.61 17.04
C GLY A 38 8.62 -10.16 18.45
N SER A 39 9.89 -10.37 18.77
CA SER A 39 10.37 -10.82 20.08
C SER A 39 11.00 -9.72 20.95
N GLY A 40 10.90 -8.44 20.54
CA GLY A 40 11.45 -7.30 21.28
C GLY A 40 12.66 -6.64 20.59
N VAL A 41 13.44 -5.89 21.37
CA VAL A 41 14.64 -5.18 20.87
C VAL A 41 15.82 -6.14 20.79
N MET A 42 16.27 -6.41 19.57
CA MET A 42 17.39 -7.32 19.25
C MET A 42 18.25 -6.66 18.17
N PRO A 43 19.24 -5.81 18.52
CA PRO A 43 20.04 -5.05 17.55
C PRO A 43 20.78 -5.94 16.54
N GLU A 44 21.11 -7.17 16.90
CA GLU A 44 21.70 -8.16 16.00
C GLU A 44 20.78 -8.60 14.85
N LEU A 45 19.46 -8.40 15.02
CA LEU A 45 18.45 -8.67 13.99
C LEU A 45 17.92 -7.39 13.32
N LYS A 46 17.85 -6.29 14.09
CA LYS A 46 17.31 -5.01 13.63
C LYS A 46 18.00 -3.84 14.35
N ASP A 47 19.12 -3.39 13.77
CA ASP A 47 19.83 -2.19 14.21
C ASP A 47 19.24 -0.96 13.50
N SER A 48 18.12 -0.44 14.01
CA SER A 48 17.45 0.74 13.48
C SER A 48 16.91 1.64 14.60
N ALA A 49 16.60 2.89 14.24
CA ALA A 49 15.79 3.79 15.05
C ALA A 49 14.43 3.94 14.37
N ASP A 50 13.37 3.57 15.06
CA ASP A 50 12.02 3.50 14.52
C ASP A 50 11.11 4.54 15.19
N ILE A 51 10.10 5.00 14.45
CA ILE A 51 8.97 5.72 15.01
C ILE A 51 7.68 5.06 14.55
N GLN A 52 6.74 4.86 15.48
CA GLN A 52 5.36 4.56 15.09
C GLN A 52 4.62 5.87 14.85
N ILE A 53 4.26 6.14 13.60
CA ILE A 53 3.51 7.35 13.22
C ILE A 53 1.99 7.17 13.28
N SER A 54 1.50 5.94 13.10
CA SER A 54 0.07 5.67 12.98
C SER A 54 -0.71 6.04 14.24
N GLY A 55 -1.79 6.80 14.04
CA GLY A 55 -2.66 7.25 15.13
C GLY A 55 -2.09 8.40 15.96
N LYS A 56 -0.92 8.94 15.61
CA LYS A 56 -0.35 10.13 16.25
C LYS A 56 -0.82 11.39 15.53
N PRO A 57 -1.57 12.30 16.18
CA PRO A 57 -2.12 13.49 15.51
C PRO A 57 -1.06 14.35 14.85
N GLN A 58 0.14 14.45 15.44
CA GLN A 58 1.21 15.20 14.82
C GLN A 58 1.61 14.59 13.48
N TRP A 59 1.61 13.27 13.32
CA TRP A 59 2.05 12.61 12.08
C TRP A 59 0.93 12.33 11.07
N GLN A 60 -0.29 12.79 11.32
CA GLN A 60 -1.46 12.44 10.51
C GLN A 60 -1.30 12.82 9.03
N ASP A 61 -0.66 13.95 8.74
CA ASP A 61 -0.37 14.40 7.38
C ASP A 61 0.58 13.46 6.64
N VAL A 62 1.66 13.04 7.31
CA VAL A 62 2.64 12.08 6.77
C VAL A 62 2.00 10.71 6.59
N GLU A 63 1.22 10.24 7.57
CA GLU A 63 0.48 8.99 7.49
C GLU A 63 -0.48 9.00 6.29
N LEU A 64 -1.25 10.07 6.10
CA LEU A 64 -2.15 10.21 4.96
C LEU A 64 -1.38 10.18 3.63
N GLN A 65 -0.27 10.90 3.53
CA GLN A 65 0.53 10.98 2.32
C GLN A 65 1.11 9.62 1.92
N LEU A 66 1.68 8.89 2.90
CA LEU A 66 2.21 7.54 2.68
C LEU A 66 1.12 6.56 2.27
N ASN A 67 -0.03 6.58 2.94
CA ASN A 67 -1.17 5.73 2.60
C ASN A 67 -1.69 6.02 1.18
N GLN A 68 -1.74 7.29 0.76
CA GLN A 68 -2.13 7.65 -0.61
C GLN A 68 -1.13 7.12 -1.65
N ALA A 69 0.17 7.20 -1.37
CA ALA A 69 1.20 6.64 -2.25
C ALA A 69 1.07 5.13 -2.39
N VAL A 70 0.97 4.41 -1.25
CA VAL A 70 0.77 2.96 -1.22
C VAL A 70 -0.53 2.57 -1.94
N HIS A 71 -1.63 3.28 -1.72
CA HIS A 71 -2.91 2.98 -2.33
C HIS A 71 -2.87 3.11 -3.87
N ARG A 72 -2.25 4.17 -4.41
CA ARG A 72 -2.06 4.32 -5.87
C ARG A 72 -1.23 3.18 -6.45
N SER A 73 -0.11 2.85 -5.81
CA SER A 73 0.77 1.76 -6.24
C SER A 73 0.09 0.40 -6.14
N LEU A 74 -0.73 0.17 -5.11
CA LEU A 74 -1.49 -1.07 -4.94
C LEU A 74 -2.53 -1.24 -6.05
N ILE A 75 -3.23 -0.18 -6.48
CA ILE A 75 -4.14 -0.25 -7.62
C ILE A 75 -3.39 -0.71 -8.88
N ALA A 76 -2.24 -0.11 -9.17
CA ALA A 76 -1.42 -0.49 -10.32
C ALA A 76 -0.93 -1.95 -10.23
N TYR A 77 -0.52 -2.38 -9.04
CA TYR A 77 -0.14 -3.76 -8.76
C TYR A 77 -1.30 -4.73 -9.01
N LEU A 78 -2.49 -4.44 -8.48
CA LEU A 78 -3.67 -5.30 -8.63
C LEU A 78 -4.15 -5.42 -10.08
N ARG A 79 -3.98 -4.37 -10.89
CA ARG A 79 -4.24 -4.45 -12.34
C ARG A 79 -3.27 -5.40 -13.04
N ARG A 80 -2.01 -5.44 -12.62
CA ARG A 80 -1.00 -6.33 -13.18
C ARG A 80 -1.13 -7.77 -12.67
N TYR A 81 -1.55 -7.93 -11.42
CA TYR A 81 -1.74 -9.23 -10.76
C TYR A 81 -3.13 -9.37 -10.13
N PRO A 82 -4.22 -9.44 -10.93
CA PRO A 82 -5.59 -9.53 -10.41
C PRO A 82 -5.84 -10.72 -9.48
N HIS A 83 -5.13 -11.83 -9.74
CA HIS A 83 -5.21 -13.07 -8.98
C HIS A 83 -4.80 -12.92 -7.52
N THR A 84 -4.03 -11.89 -7.16
CA THR A 84 -3.76 -11.54 -5.75
C THR A 84 -5.07 -11.32 -4.98
N LEU A 85 -6.10 -10.81 -5.64
CA LEU A 85 -7.39 -10.51 -5.04
C LEU A 85 -8.42 -11.63 -5.29
N ILE A 86 -8.58 -12.06 -6.55
CA ILE A 86 -9.72 -12.91 -6.97
C ILE A 86 -9.51 -14.41 -6.74
N ALA A 87 -8.25 -14.86 -6.55
CA ALA A 87 -7.98 -16.26 -6.25
C ALA A 87 -8.36 -16.63 -4.80
N PRO A 88 -7.98 -15.85 -3.77
CA PRO A 88 -8.38 -16.16 -2.38
C PRO A 88 -9.82 -15.73 -2.08
N LEU A 89 -10.34 -14.68 -2.73
CA LEU A 89 -11.63 -14.09 -2.39
C LEU A 89 -12.66 -14.34 -3.50
N MET A 90 -13.88 -14.75 -3.11
CA MET A 90 -14.97 -14.91 -4.06
C MET A 90 -15.68 -13.60 -4.42
N LEU A 91 -14.95 -12.63 -4.96
CA LEU A 91 -15.47 -11.28 -5.19
C LEU A 91 -16.52 -11.23 -6.29
N GLN A 92 -17.60 -10.50 -6.04
CA GLN A 92 -18.68 -10.31 -7.00
C GLN A 92 -19.02 -8.82 -7.12
N ARG A 93 -19.40 -8.40 -8.33
CA ARG A 93 -19.92 -7.06 -8.61
C ARG A 93 -21.34 -7.19 -9.16
N GLN A 94 -22.23 -6.30 -8.75
CA GLN A 94 -23.53 -6.20 -9.41
C GLN A 94 -23.35 -5.66 -10.83
N ASP A 95 -23.93 -6.33 -11.82
CA ASP A 95 -24.04 -5.81 -13.17
C ASP A 95 -24.95 -4.56 -13.15
N PRO A 96 -24.48 -3.38 -13.57
CA PRO A 96 -25.28 -2.15 -13.50
C PRO A 96 -26.53 -2.16 -14.38
N LYS A 97 -26.57 -3.00 -15.42
CA LYS A 97 -27.69 -3.09 -16.38
C LYS A 97 -28.73 -4.13 -15.94
N THR A 98 -28.28 -5.26 -15.39
CA THR A 98 -29.16 -6.39 -15.06
C THR A 98 -29.42 -6.55 -13.56
N GLY A 99 -28.60 -5.94 -12.71
CA GLY A 99 -28.64 -6.08 -11.24
C GLY A 99 -28.14 -7.42 -10.71
N VAL A 100 -27.74 -8.35 -11.60
CA VAL A 100 -27.28 -9.69 -11.21
C VAL A 100 -25.85 -9.61 -10.71
N ALA A 101 -25.54 -10.31 -9.62
CA ALA A 101 -24.18 -10.46 -9.13
C ALA A 101 -23.34 -11.31 -10.10
N LYS A 102 -22.31 -10.71 -10.70
CA LYS A 102 -21.34 -11.38 -11.55
C LYS A 102 -20.04 -11.58 -10.77
N ARG A 103 -19.41 -12.75 -10.93
CA ARG A 103 -18.03 -12.99 -10.48
C ARG A 103 -17.10 -11.99 -11.17
N ILE A 104 -16.19 -11.39 -10.39
CA ILE A 104 -15.08 -10.62 -10.94
C ILE A 104 -14.01 -11.60 -11.40
N GLU A 105 -13.67 -11.53 -12.68
CA GLU A 105 -12.58 -12.27 -13.32
C GLU A 105 -11.36 -11.37 -13.56
N ALA A 106 -10.22 -11.95 -13.92
CA ALA A 106 -8.97 -11.20 -14.10
C ALA A 106 -9.09 -10.14 -15.21
N GLU A 107 -9.81 -10.46 -16.27
CA GLU A 107 -10.01 -9.58 -17.44
C GLU A 107 -10.85 -8.35 -17.08
N ASP A 108 -11.72 -8.44 -16.08
CA ASP A 108 -12.59 -7.32 -15.67
C ASP A 108 -11.77 -6.14 -15.11
N PHE A 109 -10.53 -6.36 -14.62
CA PHE A 109 -9.67 -5.31 -14.08
C PHE A 109 -9.18 -4.32 -15.14
N ALA A 110 -9.15 -4.70 -16.42
CA ALA A 110 -8.77 -3.79 -17.51
C ALA A 110 -9.80 -2.67 -17.71
N ASP A 111 -11.08 -2.97 -17.47
CA ASP A 111 -12.20 -2.05 -17.70
C ASP A 111 -12.64 -1.28 -16.43
N MET A 112 -12.09 -1.64 -15.27
CA MET A 112 -12.36 -0.93 -14.02
C MET A 112 -11.59 0.38 -13.97
N ASP A 113 -12.23 1.47 -13.54
CA ASP A 113 -11.50 2.68 -13.14
C ASP A 113 -10.85 2.50 -11.75
N ASP A 114 -10.01 3.45 -11.36
CA ASP A 114 -9.27 3.35 -10.08
C ASP A 114 -10.20 3.31 -8.87
N ARG A 115 -11.37 3.96 -8.96
CA ARG A 115 -12.38 3.93 -7.90
C ARG A 115 -12.99 2.54 -7.76
N ALA A 116 -13.27 1.87 -8.88
CA ALA A 116 -13.79 0.52 -8.88
C ALA A 116 -12.79 -0.49 -8.32
N VAL A 117 -11.50 -0.39 -8.66
CA VAL A 117 -10.45 -1.25 -8.08
C VAL A 117 -10.25 -0.95 -6.60
N SER A 118 -10.20 0.32 -6.22
CA SER A 118 -10.09 0.78 -4.82
C SER A 118 -11.22 0.25 -3.94
N GLY A 119 -12.45 0.19 -4.46
CA GLY A 119 -13.60 -0.35 -3.69
C GLY A 119 -13.56 -1.85 -3.41
N LEU A 120 -12.54 -2.57 -3.89
CA LEU A 120 -12.35 -4.00 -3.62
C LEU A 120 -11.35 -4.28 -2.47
N ILE A 121 -10.68 -3.24 -1.96
CA ILE A 121 -9.70 -3.28 -0.85
C ILE A 121 -10.15 -2.38 0.29
#